data_AF-A0A358R3G9-F1
#
_entry.id   AF-A0A358R3G9-F1
#
_cell.length_a   1.000
_cell.length_b   1.000
_cell.length_c   1.000
_cell.angle_alpha   90.00
_cell.angle_beta   90.00
_cell.angle_gamma   90.00
#
_symmetry.space_group_name_H-M   'P 1'
#
loop_
_entity.id
_entity.type
_entity.pdbx_description
1 polymer ?
#
loop_
_entity_poly.entity_id
_entity_poly.type
_entity_poly.pdbx_seq_one_letter_code
_entity_poly.pdbx_strand_id
1 'polypeptide(L)'
;NLESTQQTLQRADQQEQFGHLLLANAYREAERTPQGLSCINTFDQGQEVLIPLKSTESILENGQTYYQKAKKSRAQAAMHSERQDALQRELDALENALSQLLATHDEKSWKKWLQTYGHELSKESQSRPYRPITLQGVEIWIGKGARENDECLRLSHKEDWWFHARGVAGSHVYIRHHSLGGQPKPSTALMDAAASLAAWHSKAKGSPVVPVSVTQRKYLQKKKQAAPGEVIVRQEDVLDAEPKSSTQILATFES
;
A
#
# COMPACT_ATOMS: atom_id res chain seq x y z
N ASN A 1 1.41 14.65 -0.54
CA ASN A 1 2.70 15.06 -1.14
C ASN A 1 2.42 15.72 -2.48
N LEU A 2 2.21 17.05 -2.47
CA LEU A 2 1.77 17.83 -3.65
C LEU A 2 2.76 17.72 -4.82
N GLU A 3 4.05 17.60 -4.50
CA GLU A 3 5.12 17.37 -5.47
C GLU A 3 4.88 16.12 -6.33
N SER A 4 4.28 15.06 -5.76
CA SER A 4 4.00 13.82 -6.51
C SER A 4 2.85 13.98 -7.52
N THR A 5 1.85 14.82 -7.21
CA THR A 5 0.74 15.10 -8.14
C THR A 5 1.23 15.94 -9.31
N GLN A 6 2.05 16.95 -9.03
CA GLN A 6 2.60 17.84 -10.06
C GLN A 6 3.57 17.12 -11.00
N GLN A 7 4.41 16.23 -10.47
CA GLN A 7 5.25 15.35 -11.29
C GLN A 7 4.41 14.41 -12.18
N THR A 8 3.28 13.92 -11.67
CA THR A 8 2.37 13.05 -12.44
C THR A 8 1.72 13.81 -13.60
N LEU A 9 1.33 15.07 -13.37
CA LEU A 9 0.78 15.94 -14.42
C LEU A 9 1.83 16.28 -15.48
N GLN A 10 3.04 16.67 -15.08
CA GLN A 10 4.14 16.93 -16.03
C GLN A 10 4.44 15.71 -16.90
N ARG A 11 4.44 14.52 -16.31
CA ARG A 11 4.60 13.26 -17.05
C ARG A 11 3.44 13.02 -18.02
N ALA A 12 2.22 13.35 -17.64
CA ALA A 12 1.05 13.23 -18.52
C ALA A 12 1.17 14.16 -19.73
N ASP A 13 1.61 15.40 -19.52
CA ASP A 13 1.81 16.39 -20.58
C ASP A 13 2.90 15.94 -21.55
N GLN A 14 4.04 15.45 -21.03
CA GLN A 14 5.10 14.89 -21.86
C GLN A 14 4.63 13.68 -22.69
N GLN A 15 3.82 12.80 -22.10
CA GLN A 15 3.24 11.65 -22.81
C GLN A 15 2.29 12.09 -23.92
N GLU A 16 1.50 13.13 -23.70
CA GLU A 16 0.61 13.68 -24.73
C GLU A 16 1.38 14.33 -25.87
N GLN A 17 2.41 15.12 -25.57
CA GLN A 17 3.31 15.71 -26.58
C GLN A 17 3.94 14.62 -27.45
N PHE A 18 4.46 13.55 -26.83
CA PHE A 18 4.99 12.41 -27.58
C PHE A 18 3.92 11.75 -28.45
N GLY A 19 2.70 11.59 -27.94
CA GLY A 19 1.56 11.11 -28.72
C GLY A 19 1.32 11.95 -29.99
N HIS A 20 1.25 13.28 -29.84
CA HIS A 20 1.08 14.20 -30.96
C HIS A 20 2.21 14.11 -31.98
N LEU A 21 3.47 14.13 -31.53
CA LEU A 21 4.63 14.07 -32.42
C LEU A 21 4.67 12.77 -33.22
N LEU A 22 4.35 11.63 -32.60
CA LEU A 22 4.30 10.34 -33.28
C LEU A 22 3.16 10.25 -34.29
N LEU A 23 1.96 10.74 -33.95
CA LEU A 23 0.84 10.76 -34.90
C LEU A 23 1.15 11.65 -36.12
N ALA A 24 1.77 12.82 -35.91
CA ALA A 24 2.16 13.72 -36.99
C ALA A 24 3.27 13.13 -37.89
N ASN A 25 4.09 12.23 -37.36
CA ASN A 25 5.20 11.58 -38.06
C ASN A 25 4.92 10.10 -38.38
N ALA A 26 3.66 9.66 -38.36
CA ALA A 26 3.30 8.25 -38.54
C ALA A 26 3.71 7.68 -39.91
N TYR A 27 3.89 8.52 -40.92
CA TYR A 27 4.36 8.12 -42.25
C TYR A 27 5.87 7.77 -42.29
N ARG A 28 6.64 8.12 -41.25
CA ARG A 28 8.11 7.94 -41.16
C ARG A 28 8.51 6.59 -40.57
N GLU A 29 7.71 5.55 -40.74
CA GLU A 29 7.98 4.21 -40.16
C GLU A 29 9.34 3.63 -40.61
N ALA A 30 9.78 3.95 -41.83
CA ALA A 30 11.08 3.53 -42.34
C ALA A 30 12.28 4.19 -41.63
N GLU A 31 12.08 5.31 -40.94
CA GLU A 31 13.14 6.05 -40.22
C GLU A 31 13.25 5.63 -38.74
N ARG A 32 12.47 4.63 -38.34
CA ARG A 32 12.48 4.09 -36.98
C ARG A 32 13.80 3.42 -36.64
N THR A 33 14.27 3.67 -35.42
CA THR A 33 15.44 3.00 -34.84
C THR A 33 15.03 2.05 -33.70
N PRO A 34 15.91 1.13 -33.28
CA PRO A 34 15.68 0.32 -32.06
C PRO A 34 15.45 1.15 -30.80
N GLN A 35 16.01 2.37 -30.73
CA GLN A 35 15.90 3.27 -29.59
C GLN A 35 14.62 4.12 -29.63
N GLY A 36 14.00 4.30 -30.82
CA GLY A 36 12.81 5.12 -31.00
C GLY A 36 12.78 5.88 -32.32
N LEU A 37 12.04 6.98 -32.35
CA LEU A 37 11.97 7.91 -33.48
C LEU A 37 12.45 9.29 -33.06
N SER A 38 13.42 9.87 -33.80
CA SER A 38 13.81 11.28 -33.60
C SER A 38 12.80 12.20 -34.28
N CYS A 39 12.23 13.12 -33.50
CA CYS A 39 11.23 14.08 -33.94
C CYS A 39 11.64 15.49 -33.52
N ILE A 40 11.36 16.46 -34.37
CA ILE A 40 11.46 17.87 -33.97
C ILE A 40 10.34 18.16 -32.98
N ASN A 41 10.70 18.58 -31.77
CA ASN A 41 9.75 18.94 -30.74
C ASN A 41 9.12 20.30 -31.04
N THR A 42 7.97 20.28 -31.73
CA THR A 42 7.19 21.48 -32.04
C THR A 42 6.57 22.13 -30.80
N PHE A 43 6.62 21.48 -29.64
CA PHE A 43 6.11 22.01 -28.37
C PHE A 43 7.19 22.68 -27.52
N ASP A 44 8.48 22.50 -27.85
CA ASP A 44 9.60 23.05 -27.08
C ASP A 44 10.77 23.47 -27.99
N GLN A 45 10.75 24.74 -28.42
CA GLN A 45 11.81 25.43 -29.15
C GLN A 45 12.32 24.75 -30.45
N GLY A 46 11.65 23.70 -30.94
CA GLY A 46 12.05 22.98 -32.15
C GLY A 46 13.29 22.11 -31.98
N GLN A 47 13.65 21.71 -30.75
CA GLN A 47 14.78 20.79 -30.54
C GLN A 47 14.41 19.36 -30.95
N GLU A 48 15.39 18.58 -31.42
CA GLU A 48 15.17 17.15 -31.65
C GLU A 48 14.98 16.40 -30.34
N VAL A 49 13.91 15.60 -30.26
CA VAL A 49 13.62 14.70 -29.17
C VAL A 49 13.51 13.27 -29.68
N LEU A 50 14.22 12.36 -29.01
CA LEU A 50 14.11 10.93 -29.27
C LEU A 50 12.94 10.36 -28.48
N ILE A 51 11.90 9.90 -29.17
CA ILE A 51 10.70 9.32 -28.56
C ILE A 51 10.83 7.79 -28.54
N PRO A 52 10.90 7.15 -27.36
CA PRO A 52 11.01 5.70 -27.27
C PRO A 52 9.76 4.99 -27.81
N LEU A 53 9.95 3.94 -28.60
CA LEU A 53 8.88 3.16 -29.19
C LEU A 53 8.95 1.70 -28.73
N LYS A 54 7.79 1.06 -28.58
CA LYS A 54 7.73 -0.39 -28.44
C LYS A 54 7.95 -1.05 -29.78
N SER A 55 8.92 -1.96 -29.85
CA SER A 55 9.30 -2.75 -31.03
C SER A 55 8.12 -3.46 -31.71
N THR A 56 7.12 -3.87 -30.94
CA THR A 56 5.96 -4.65 -31.41
C THR A 56 4.80 -3.80 -31.95
N GLU A 57 4.85 -2.48 -31.79
CA GLU A 57 3.80 -1.54 -32.21
C GLU A 57 4.35 -0.64 -33.32
N SER A 58 3.51 -0.24 -34.28
CA SER A 58 3.80 0.80 -35.28
C SER A 58 3.93 2.18 -34.62
N ILE A 59 4.47 3.18 -35.33
CA ILE A 59 4.54 4.57 -34.83
C ILE A 59 3.14 5.09 -34.47
N LEU A 60 2.15 4.81 -35.32
CA LEU A 60 0.76 5.21 -35.10
C LEU A 60 0.20 4.61 -33.80
N GLU A 61 0.37 3.30 -33.60
CA GLU A 61 -0.08 2.58 -32.40
C GLU A 61 0.67 3.06 -31.15
N ASN A 62 1.98 3.30 -31.24
CA ASN A 62 2.75 3.89 -30.16
C ASN A 62 2.20 5.28 -29.78
N GLY A 63 1.90 6.12 -30.78
CA GLY A 63 1.27 7.43 -30.56
C GLY A 63 -0.05 7.33 -29.81
N GLN A 64 -0.94 6.42 -30.22
CA GLN A 64 -2.20 6.14 -29.50
C GLN A 64 -1.95 5.62 -28.07
N THR A 65 -0.99 4.73 -27.89
CA THR A 65 -0.56 4.23 -26.57
C THR A 65 -0.12 5.38 -25.66
N TYR A 66 0.61 6.36 -26.19
CA TYR A 66 1.05 7.54 -25.44
C TYR A 66 -0.13 8.42 -24.97
N TYR A 67 -1.15 8.63 -25.80
CA TYR A 67 -2.40 9.29 -25.35
C TYR A 67 -3.10 8.51 -24.23
N GLN A 68 -3.21 7.19 -24.36
CA GLN A 68 -3.84 6.37 -23.32
C GLN A 68 -3.07 6.44 -22.01
N LYS A 69 -1.74 6.52 -22.06
CA LYS A 69 -0.90 6.76 -20.87
C LYS A 69 -1.16 8.13 -20.28
N ALA A 70 -1.17 9.20 -21.08
CA ALA A 70 -1.46 10.56 -20.61
C ALA A 70 -2.83 10.65 -19.92
N LYS A 71 -3.87 10.08 -20.53
CA LYS A 71 -5.22 10.01 -19.96
C LYS A 71 -5.24 9.31 -18.60
N LYS A 72 -4.55 8.17 -18.47
CA LYS A 72 -4.44 7.44 -17.19
C LYS A 72 -3.70 8.25 -16.13
N SER A 73 -2.58 8.88 -16.50
CA SER A 73 -1.79 9.72 -15.60
C SER A 73 -2.61 10.91 -15.08
N ARG A 74 -3.41 11.57 -15.94
CA ARG A 74 -4.32 12.66 -15.51
C ARG A 74 -5.44 12.18 -14.58
N ALA A 75 -6.06 11.04 -14.90
CA ALA A 75 -7.08 10.46 -14.03
C ALA A 75 -6.51 10.12 -12.64
N GLN A 76 -5.28 9.60 -12.59
CA GLN A 76 -4.57 9.34 -11.35
C GLN A 76 -4.28 10.64 -10.57
N ALA A 77 -3.78 11.68 -11.24
CA ALA A 77 -3.53 12.97 -10.61
C ALA A 77 -4.80 13.59 -10.04
N ALA A 78 -5.91 13.53 -10.77
CA ALA A 78 -7.21 14.02 -10.32
C ALA A 78 -7.70 13.28 -9.06
N MET A 79 -7.63 11.94 -9.05
CA MET A 79 -7.98 11.13 -7.88
C MET A 79 -7.10 11.46 -6.67
N HIS A 80 -5.80 11.67 -6.88
CA HIS A 80 -4.88 12.05 -5.80
C HIS A 80 -5.19 13.45 -5.25
N SER A 81 -5.52 14.40 -6.13
CA SER A 81 -5.93 15.75 -5.73
C SER A 81 -7.21 15.71 -4.90
N GLU A 82 -8.25 15.01 -5.38
CA GLU A 82 -9.52 14.88 -4.66
C GLU A 82 -9.33 14.24 -3.28
N ARG A 83 -8.48 13.22 -3.18
CA ARG A 83 -8.14 12.61 -1.89
C ARG A 83 -7.38 13.57 -0.97
N GLN A 84 -6.48 14.38 -1.51
CA GLN A 84 -5.77 15.40 -0.74
C GLN A 84 -6.73 16.45 -0.19
N ASP A 85 -7.66 16.95 -1.01
CA ASP A 85 -8.67 17.91 -0.57
C ASP A 85 -9.57 17.32 0.52
N ALA A 86 -9.96 16.05 0.39
CA ALA A 86 -10.75 15.36 1.41
C ALA A 86 -9.99 15.24 2.74
N LEU A 87 -8.71 14.85 2.70
CA LEU A 87 -7.87 14.75 3.88
C LEU A 87 -7.59 16.12 4.52
N GLN A 88 -7.43 17.17 3.71
CA GLN A 88 -7.24 18.52 4.24
C GLN A 88 -8.49 19.00 4.98
N ARG A 89 -9.69 18.79 4.42
CA ARG A 89 -10.95 19.11 5.12
C ARG A 89 -11.10 18.34 6.42
N GLU A 90 -10.68 17.08 6.44
CA GLU A 90 -10.69 16.24 7.65
C GLU A 90 -9.70 16.78 8.70
N LEU A 91 -8.50 17.18 8.28
CA LEU A 91 -7.52 17.82 9.15
C LEU A 91 -8.06 19.12 9.75
N ASP A 92 -8.60 20.02 8.92
CA ASP A 92 -9.17 21.30 9.36
C ASP A 92 -10.31 21.09 10.38
N ALA A 93 -11.14 20.07 10.15
CA ALA A 93 -12.22 19.70 11.07
C ALA A 93 -11.67 19.19 12.42
N LEU A 94 -10.64 18.34 12.41
CA LEU A 94 -9.98 17.83 13.61
C LEU A 94 -9.26 18.94 14.39
N GLU A 95 -8.58 19.86 13.70
CA GLU A 95 -7.93 21.02 14.33
C GLU A 95 -8.95 21.94 15.00
N ASN A 96 -10.11 22.14 14.37
CA ASN A 96 -11.21 22.89 14.98
C ASN A 96 -11.80 22.15 16.20
N ALA A 97 -12.02 20.85 16.09
CA ALA A 97 -12.49 20.02 17.21
C ALA A 97 -11.51 20.09 18.40
N LEU A 98 -10.20 19.99 18.13
CA LEU A 98 -9.15 20.12 19.15
C LEU A 98 -9.15 21.50 19.78
N SER A 99 -9.28 22.56 18.98
CA SER A 99 -9.33 23.94 19.48
C SER A 99 -10.53 24.16 20.42
N GLN A 100 -11.70 23.62 20.06
CA GLN A 100 -12.90 23.66 20.91
C GLN A 100 -12.72 22.86 22.20
N LEU A 101 -12.00 21.72 22.13
CA LEU A 101 -11.69 20.92 23.30
C LEU A 101 -10.78 21.66 24.28
N LEU A 102 -9.74 22.31 23.79
CA LEU A 102 -8.81 23.09 24.61
C LEU A 102 -9.48 24.30 25.27
N ALA A 103 -10.50 24.88 24.63
CA ALA A 103 -11.32 25.96 25.19
C ALA A 103 -12.41 25.49 26.15
N THR A 104 -12.58 24.18 26.34
CA THR A 104 -13.60 23.59 27.22
C THR A 104 -13.08 23.55 28.65
N HIS A 105 -13.81 24.16 29.59
CA HIS A 105 -13.40 24.25 31.00
C HIS A 105 -14.47 23.79 32.00
N ASP A 106 -15.65 23.37 31.53
CA ASP A 106 -16.75 22.93 32.39
C ASP A 106 -17.40 21.63 31.87
N GLU A 107 -18.07 20.90 32.76
CA GLU A 107 -18.64 19.59 32.46
C GLU A 107 -19.72 19.65 31.36
N LYS A 108 -20.46 20.77 31.26
CA LYS A 108 -21.54 20.94 30.29
C LYS A 108 -20.98 21.19 28.89
N SER A 109 -19.95 22.02 28.76
CA SER A 109 -19.24 22.22 27.49
C SER A 109 -18.53 20.94 27.03
N TRP A 110 -17.94 20.16 27.95
CA TRP A 110 -17.35 18.85 27.66
C TRP A 110 -18.38 17.85 27.10
N LYS A 111 -19.55 17.69 27.76
CA LYS A 111 -20.61 16.80 27.27
C LYS A 111 -21.11 17.20 25.89
N LYS A 112 -21.25 18.50 25.63
CA LYS A 112 -21.67 19.03 24.33
C LYS A 112 -20.62 18.72 23.24
N TRP A 113 -19.34 18.88 23.56
CA TRP A 113 -18.25 18.54 22.67
C TRP A 113 -18.23 17.03 22.35
N LEU A 114 -18.37 16.19 23.37
CA LEU A 114 -18.43 14.73 23.22
C LEU A 114 -19.63 14.29 22.37
N GLN A 115 -20.78 14.93 22.50
CA GLN A 115 -21.94 14.63 21.65
C GLN A 115 -21.74 15.05 20.18
N THR A 116 -20.92 16.09 19.95
CA THR A 116 -20.67 16.66 18.62
C THR A 116 -19.58 15.90 17.87
N TYR A 117 -18.47 15.58 18.53
CA TYR A 117 -17.28 14.95 17.92
C TYR A 117 -17.03 13.51 18.38
N GLY A 118 -17.68 13.05 19.46
CA GLY A 118 -17.45 11.71 20.01
C GLY A 118 -17.81 10.59 19.03
N HIS A 119 -18.79 10.80 18.14
CA HIS A 119 -19.09 9.84 17.08
C HIS A 119 -17.99 9.81 16.01
N GLU A 120 -17.32 10.92 15.71
CA GLU A 120 -16.21 10.97 14.74
C GLU A 120 -14.93 10.36 15.31
N LEU A 121 -14.64 10.60 16.60
CA LEU A 121 -13.57 9.91 17.33
C LEU A 121 -13.84 8.40 17.46
N SER A 122 -15.12 8.00 17.55
CA SER A 122 -15.50 6.58 17.50
C SER A 122 -15.45 5.99 16.08
N LYS A 123 -15.56 6.81 15.03
CA LYS A 123 -15.44 6.40 13.62
C LYS A 123 -14.00 6.08 13.22
N GLU A 124 -13.02 6.38 14.06
CA GLU A 124 -11.67 5.81 13.96
C GLU A 124 -11.67 4.28 14.19
N SER A 125 -12.81 3.74 14.63
CA SER A 125 -13.17 2.32 14.47
C SER A 125 -13.85 1.98 13.13
N GLN A 126 -13.60 2.72 12.04
CA GLN A 126 -13.56 2.10 10.72
C GLN A 126 -12.48 1.03 10.81
N SER A 127 -12.93 -0.15 11.25
CA SER A 127 -12.10 -1.20 11.78
C SER A 127 -11.06 -1.55 10.72
N ARG A 128 -9.84 -1.04 10.89
CA ARG A 128 -8.69 -1.53 10.13
C ARG A 128 -8.79 -3.05 10.14
N PRO A 129 -8.61 -3.74 9.01
CA PRO A 129 -8.77 -5.19 8.95
C PRO A 129 -7.76 -5.91 9.88
N TYR A 130 -6.77 -5.18 10.38
CA TYR A 130 -5.76 -5.66 11.30
C TYR A 130 -5.70 -4.84 12.59
N ARG A 131 -5.04 -5.41 13.59
CA ARG A 131 -4.49 -4.72 14.76
C ARG A 131 -3.04 -4.33 14.41
N PRO A 132 -2.69 -3.04 14.37
CA PRO A 132 -1.31 -2.61 14.13
C PRO A 132 -0.48 -2.71 15.41
N ILE A 133 0.78 -3.09 15.28
CA ILE A 133 1.80 -3.06 16.32
C ILE A 133 3.08 -2.50 15.69
N THR A 134 3.86 -1.74 16.45
CA THR A 134 5.17 -1.26 16.01
C THR A 134 6.25 -1.84 16.92
N LEU A 135 7.25 -2.51 16.33
CA LEU A 135 8.42 -3.03 17.04
C LEU A 135 9.67 -2.45 16.40
N GLN A 136 10.50 -1.72 17.17
CA GLN A 136 11.73 -1.09 16.65
C GLN A 136 11.51 -0.23 15.40
N GLY A 137 10.38 0.49 15.33
CA GLY A 137 10.01 1.29 14.16
C GLY A 137 9.46 0.50 12.96
N VAL A 138 9.37 -0.82 13.07
CA VAL A 138 8.82 -1.72 12.05
C VAL A 138 7.35 -1.99 12.34
N GLU A 139 6.50 -1.80 11.34
CA GLU A 139 5.06 -1.99 11.45
C GLU A 139 4.68 -3.46 11.20
N ILE A 140 3.84 -3.99 12.09
CA ILE A 140 3.30 -5.35 12.06
C ILE A 140 1.77 -5.28 12.07
N TRP A 141 1.13 -6.03 11.16
CA TRP A 141 -0.32 -6.14 11.08
C TRP A 141 -0.78 -7.51 11.53
N ILE A 142 -1.78 -7.58 12.41
CA ILE A 142 -2.43 -8.83 12.83
C ILE A 142 -3.89 -8.81 12.37
N GLY A 143 -4.24 -9.63 11.38
CA GLY A 143 -5.62 -9.71 10.87
C GLY A 143 -6.64 -10.04 11.96
N LYS A 144 -7.82 -9.42 11.91
CA LYS A 144 -8.85 -9.56 12.95
C LYS A 144 -9.74 -10.79 12.77
N GLY A 145 -9.84 -11.31 11.56
CA GLY A 145 -10.72 -12.42 11.19
C GLY A 145 -10.51 -12.84 9.74
N ALA A 146 -11.25 -13.83 9.27
CA ALA A 146 -11.06 -14.43 7.95
C ALA A 146 -11.31 -13.45 6.79
N ARG A 147 -12.36 -12.63 6.87
CA ARG A 147 -12.65 -11.60 5.86
C ARG A 147 -11.61 -10.48 5.90
N GLU A 148 -11.18 -10.10 7.10
CA GLU A 148 -10.18 -9.08 7.28
C GLU A 148 -8.79 -9.56 6.85
N ASN A 149 -8.47 -10.86 7.00
CA ASN A 149 -7.25 -11.47 6.48
C ASN A 149 -7.14 -11.32 4.95
N ASP A 150 -8.27 -11.47 4.23
CA ASP A 150 -8.33 -11.21 2.79
C ASP A 150 -8.03 -9.76 2.46
N GLU A 151 -8.59 -8.85 3.24
CA GLU A 151 -8.37 -7.42 3.05
C GLU A 151 -6.91 -7.05 3.37
N CYS A 152 -6.31 -7.64 4.41
CA CYS A 152 -4.88 -7.52 4.69
C CYS A 152 -4.04 -8.06 3.52
N LEU A 153 -4.45 -9.16 2.90
CA LEU A 153 -3.77 -9.71 1.71
C LEU A 153 -3.88 -8.78 0.50
N ARG A 154 -5.00 -8.06 0.36
CA ARG A 154 -5.22 -7.08 -0.70
C ARG A 154 -4.40 -5.80 -0.48
N LEU A 155 -4.33 -5.33 0.75
CA LEU A 155 -3.62 -4.12 1.18
C LEU A 155 -2.11 -4.32 1.38
N SER A 156 -1.62 -5.57 1.40
CA SER A 156 -0.20 -5.87 1.56
C SER A 156 0.61 -5.68 0.28
N HIS A 157 1.82 -5.17 0.46
CA HIS A 157 2.79 -5.06 -0.60
C HIS A 157 3.37 -6.43 -0.94
N LYS A 158 3.82 -6.63 -2.18
CA LYS A 158 4.36 -7.91 -2.67
C LYS A 158 5.58 -8.41 -1.88
N GLU A 159 6.31 -7.51 -1.23
CA GLU A 159 7.54 -7.79 -0.46
C GLU A 159 7.30 -7.90 1.05
N ASP A 160 6.08 -7.65 1.51
CA ASP A 160 5.74 -7.85 2.93
C ASP A 160 5.90 -9.32 3.31
N TRP A 161 6.36 -9.55 4.54
CA TRP A 161 6.50 -10.90 5.08
C TRP A 161 5.21 -11.30 5.77
N TRP A 162 4.68 -12.47 5.42
CA TRP A 162 3.44 -13.04 5.91
C TRP A 162 3.72 -14.26 6.79
N PHE A 163 2.92 -14.39 7.84
CA PHE A 163 3.01 -15.45 8.83
C PHE A 163 1.61 -16.00 9.13
N HIS A 164 1.50 -17.32 9.30
CA HIS A 164 0.27 -17.98 9.71
C HIS A 164 0.57 -19.34 10.36
N ALA A 165 -0.18 -19.69 11.42
CA ALA A 165 -0.04 -20.98 12.08
C ALA A 165 -0.42 -22.14 11.13
N ARG A 166 0.46 -23.12 10.98
CA ARG A 166 0.30 -24.17 9.98
C ARG A 166 -0.76 -25.18 10.40
N GLY A 167 -1.65 -25.54 9.47
CA GLY A 167 -2.65 -26.59 9.66
C GLY A 167 -3.83 -26.25 10.58
N VAL A 168 -3.90 -25.02 11.09
CA VAL A 168 -4.98 -24.56 11.98
C VAL A 168 -5.50 -23.20 11.55
N ALA A 169 -6.74 -22.86 11.93
CA ALA A 169 -7.28 -21.53 11.68
C ALA A 169 -6.56 -20.49 12.54
N GLY A 170 -6.21 -19.34 11.96
CA GLY A 170 -5.60 -18.23 12.67
C GLY A 170 -5.59 -16.91 11.89
N SER A 171 -5.04 -15.88 12.53
CA SER A 171 -4.83 -14.57 11.91
C SER A 171 -3.67 -14.61 10.91
N HIS A 172 -3.80 -13.88 9.80
CA HIS A 172 -2.65 -13.53 8.98
C HIS A 172 -1.87 -12.41 9.66
N VAL A 173 -0.58 -12.62 9.89
CA VAL A 173 0.32 -11.60 10.42
C VAL A 173 1.25 -11.12 9.33
N TYR A 174 1.50 -9.82 9.24
CA TYR A 174 2.40 -9.24 8.24
C TYR A 174 3.45 -8.34 8.89
N ILE A 175 4.70 -8.46 8.48
CA ILE A 175 5.73 -7.42 8.69
C ILE A 175 5.79 -6.56 7.42
N ARG A 176 5.66 -5.25 7.60
CA ARG A 176 5.60 -4.28 6.50
C ARG A 176 6.98 -3.96 5.95
N HIS A 177 7.25 -4.36 4.72
CA HIS A 177 8.58 -4.20 4.10
C HIS A 177 9.04 -2.74 4.04
N HIS A 178 8.13 -1.80 3.74
CA HIS A 178 8.45 -0.38 3.68
C HIS A 178 8.94 0.20 5.02
N SER A 179 8.62 -0.45 6.15
CA SER A 179 9.04 -0.02 7.49
C SER A 179 10.40 -0.57 7.92
N LEU A 180 11.05 -1.41 7.10
CA LEU A 180 12.36 -2.01 7.40
C LEU A 180 13.56 -1.08 7.13
N GLY A 181 13.34 0.20 6.83
CA GLY A 181 14.42 1.16 6.63
C GLY A 181 15.39 0.80 5.49
N GLY A 182 14.90 0.13 4.45
CA GLY A 182 15.71 -0.31 3.30
C GLY A 182 16.40 -1.67 3.48
N GLN A 183 16.23 -2.34 4.62
CA GLN A 183 16.75 -3.70 4.81
C GLN A 183 15.97 -4.71 3.96
N PRO A 184 16.66 -5.65 3.27
CA PRO A 184 16.02 -6.62 2.39
C PRO A 184 15.22 -7.70 3.13
N LYS A 185 15.47 -7.90 4.43
CA LYS A 185 14.83 -8.91 5.27
C LYS A 185 14.69 -8.39 6.72
N PRO A 186 13.59 -8.72 7.43
CA PRO A 186 13.47 -8.45 8.87
C PRO A 186 14.58 -9.15 9.67
N SER A 187 14.95 -8.56 10.80
CA SER A 187 15.85 -9.22 11.75
C SER A 187 15.23 -10.51 12.30
N THR A 188 16.07 -11.43 12.77
CA THR A 188 15.60 -12.69 13.40
C THR A 188 14.62 -12.41 14.54
N ALA A 189 14.91 -11.41 15.39
CA ALA A 189 14.03 -11.01 16.48
C ALA A 189 12.63 -10.58 15.99
N LEU A 190 12.54 -9.82 14.89
CA LEU A 190 11.26 -9.42 14.31
C LEU A 190 10.51 -10.60 13.69
N MET A 191 11.22 -11.52 13.04
CA MET A 191 10.64 -12.76 12.49
C MET A 191 10.04 -13.61 13.61
N ASP A 192 10.79 -13.83 14.70
CA ASP A 192 10.36 -14.63 15.83
C ASP A 192 9.16 -14.00 16.54
N ALA A 193 9.16 -12.67 16.68
CA ALA A 193 8.04 -11.91 17.24
C ALA A 193 6.77 -12.06 16.40
N ALA A 194 6.87 -11.89 15.09
CA ALA A 194 5.72 -12.05 14.19
C ALA A 194 5.20 -13.50 14.16
N ALA A 195 6.10 -14.49 14.21
CA ALA A 195 5.70 -15.89 14.31
C ALA A 195 4.99 -16.18 15.63
N SER A 196 5.50 -15.66 16.76
CA SER A 196 4.86 -15.79 18.08
C SER A 196 3.47 -15.17 18.11
N LEU A 197 3.27 -14.03 17.43
CA LEU A 197 1.97 -13.37 17.28
C LEU A 197 1.00 -14.21 16.42
N ALA A 198 1.48 -14.78 15.32
CA ALA A 198 0.68 -15.67 14.47
C ALA A 198 0.24 -16.92 15.24
N ALA A 199 1.14 -17.51 16.03
CA ALA A 199 0.85 -18.63 16.92
C ALA A 199 -0.18 -18.24 18.00
N TRP A 200 -0.02 -17.09 18.65
CA TRP A 200 -0.96 -16.58 19.67
C TRP A 200 -2.36 -16.30 19.12
N HIS A 201 -2.46 -15.78 17.90
CA HIS A 201 -3.74 -15.48 17.24
C HIS A 201 -4.27 -16.66 16.41
N SER A 202 -3.92 -17.89 16.77
CA SER A 202 -4.40 -19.11 16.14
C SER A 202 -5.18 -20.01 17.10
N LYS A 203 -5.82 -21.05 16.55
CA LYS A 203 -6.41 -22.13 17.35
C LYS A 203 -5.37 -22.96 18.12
N ALA A 204 -4.08 -22.86 17.78
CA ALA A 204 -3.00 -23.57 18.45
C ALA A 204 -2.36 -22.79 19.60
N LYS A 205 -2.90 -21.63 19.99
CA LYS A 205 -2.39 -20.74 21.07
C LYS A 205 -2.03 -21.44 22.39
N GLY A 206 -2.72 -22.53 22.75
CA GLY A 206 -2.44 -23.27 23.99
C GLY A 206 -1.28 -24.26 23.89
N SER A 207 -0.67 -24.42 22.71
CA SER A 207 0.45 -25.35 22.50
C SER A 207 1.76 -24.70 22.92
N PRO A 208 2.72 -25.46 23.47
CA PRO A 208 4.01 -24.91 23.87
C PRO A 208 4.82 -24.39 22.68
N VAL A 209 4.69 -25.06 21.53
CA VAL A 209 5.34 -24.70 20.27
C VAL A 209 4.32 -24.88 19.15
N VAL A 210 4.27 -23.92 18.24
CA VAL A 210 3.38 -23.92 17.08
C VAL A 210 4.23 -23.74 15.82
N PRO A 211 4.11 -24.64 14.82
CA PRO A 211 4.75 -24.43 13.53
C PRO A 211 4.03 -23.30 12.77
N VAL A 212 4.78 -22.30 12.33
CA VAL A 212 4.29 -21.11 11.64
C VAL A 212 4.90 -21.06 10.25
N SER A 213 4.03 -21.06 9.23
CA SER A 213 4.43 -20.82 7.85
C SER A 213 4.84 -19.36 7.68
N VAL A 214 5.99 -19.14 7.04
CA VAL A 214 6.54 -17.80 6.75
C VAL A 214 6.87 -17.69 5.27
N THR A 215 6.43 -16.62 4.64
CA THR A 215 6.79 -16.33 3.25
C THR A 215 6.61 -14.85 2.91
N GLN A 216 7.07 -14.42 1.74
CA GLN A 216 6.70 -13.11 1.22
C GLN A 216 5.34 -13.14 0.54
N ARG A 217 4.58 -12.05 0.63
CA ARG A 217 3.23 -11.92 0.08
C ARG A 217 3.15 -12.33 -1.40
N LYS A 218 4.17 -12.03 -2.21
CA LYS A 218 4.21 -12.43 -3.65
C LYS A 218 4.07 -13.94 -3.91
N TYR A 219 4.33 -14.78 -2.91
CA TYR A 219 4.17 -16.24 -3.00
C TYR A 219 2.79 -16.73 -2.54
N LEU A 220 1.92 -15.81 -2.10
CA LEU A 220 0.53 -16.09 -1.75
C LEU A 220 -0.39 -15.86 -2.94
N GLN A 221 -1.34 -16.76 -3.13
CA GLN A 221 -2.36 -16.63 -4.15
C GLN A 221 -3.74 -16.95 -3.58
N LYS A 222 -4.71 -16.08 -3.83
CA LYS A 222 -6.12 -16.34 -3.56
C LYS A 222 -6.83 -16.84 -4.82
N LYS A 223 -7.48 -18.01 -4.76
CA LYS A 223 -8.35 -18.50 -5.85
C LYS A 223 -9.68 -17.75 -5.84
N LYS A 224 -10.29 -17.58 -7.02
CA LYS A 224 -11.54 -16.82 -7.23
C LYS A 224 -12.74 -17.33 -6.41
N GLN A 225 -12.68 -18.58 -5.93
CA GLN A 225 -13.75 -19.24 -5.16
C GLN A 225 -13.26 -19.77 -3.79
N ALA A 226 -12.07 -19.37 -3.34
CA ALA A 226 -11.56 -19.77 -2.03
C ALA A 226 -12.40 -19.15 -0.91
N ALA A 227 -12.49 -19.84 0.23
CA ALA A 227 -13.17 -19.32 1.40
C ALA A 227 -12.48 -18.04 1.91
N PRO A 228 -13.17 -17.20 2.69
CA PRO A 228 -12.52 -16.03 3.28
C PRO A 228 -11.29 -16.42 4.11
N GLY A 229 -10.18 -15.71 3.93
CA GLY A 229 -8.90 -15.96 4.59
C GLY A 229 -8.09 -17.11 4.00
N GLU A 230 -8.66 -17.90 3.08
CA GLU A 230 -7.97 -19.04 2.48
C GLU A 230 -6.99 -18.58 1.40
N VAL A 231 -5.74 -18.99 1.55
CA VAL A 231 -4.64 -18.66 0.63
C VAL A 231 -3.87 -19.91 0.25
N ILE A 232 -3.41 -19.93 -1.00
CA ILE A 232 -2.46 -20.92 -1.48
C ILE A 232 -1.06 -20.36 -1.32
N VAL A 233 -0.22 -21.10 -0.61
CA VAL A 233 1.17 -20.75 -0.37
C VAL A 233 2.04 -21.53 -1.35
N ARG A 234 2.74 -20.83 -2.25
CA ARG A 234 3.58 -21.47 -3.28
C ARG A 234 4.95 -21.89 -2.76
N GLN A 235 5.50 -21.09 -1.85
CA GLN A 235 6.80 -21.31 -1.21
C GLN A 235 6.68 -20.80 0.22
N GLU A 236 7.13 -21.58 1.18
CA GLU A 236 7.16 -21.22 2.61
C GLU A 236 8.39 -21.80 3.28
N ASP A 237 8.89 -21.06 4.26
CA ASP A 237 9.70 -21.60 5.34
C ASP A 237 8.79 -21.87 6.55
N VAL A 238 9.26 -22.66 7.51
CA VAL A 238 8.53 -22.94 8.74
C VAL A 238 9.38 -22.52 9.93
N LEU A 239 8.80 -21.73 10.82
CA LEU A 239 9.39 -21.36 12.11
C LEU A 239 8.59 -22.00 13.24
N ASP A 240 9.28 -22.62 14.18
CA ASP A 240 8.68 -23.07 15.43
C ASP A 240 8.62 -21.90 16.41
N ALA A 241 7.41 -21.52 16.83
CA ALA A 241 7.20 -20.35 17.67
C ALA A 241 6.41 -20.69 18.93
N GLU A 242 6.83 -20.11 20.05
CA GLU A 242 6.05 -20.09 21.28
C GLU A 242 4.97 -18.99 21.19
N PRO A 243 3.68 -19.28 21.46
CA PRO A 243 2.63 -18.28 21.43
C PRO A 243 2.86 -17.16 22.45
N LYS A 244 3.07 -15.92 21.98
CA LYS A 244 3.21 -14.74 22.85
C LYS A 244 2.23 -13.65 22.44
N SER A 245 1.57 -13.07 23.44
CA SER A 245 0.68 -11.93 23.25
C SER A 245 1.44 -10.67 22.84
N SER A 246 0.73 -9.72 22.23
CA SER A 246 1.28 -8.41 21.87
C SER A 246 1.97 -7.70 23.04
N THR A 247 1.38 -7.79 24.24
CA THR A 247 1.94 -7.19 25.48
C THR A 247 3.27 -7.84 25.88
N GLN A 248 3.37 -9.17 25.80
CA GLN A 248 4.61 -9.89 26.13
C GLN A 248 5.74 -9.60 25.13
N ILE A 249 5.39 -9.52 23.84
CA ILE A 249 6.34 -9.14 22.80
C ILE A 249 6.85 -7.72 23.04
N LEU A 250 5.97 -6.74 23.23
CA LEU A 250 6.37 -5.34 23.45
C LEU A 250 7.32 -5.19 24.65
N ALA A 251 7.02 -5.84 25.77
CA ALA A 251 7.89 -5.83 26.95
C ALA A 251 9.32 -6.36 26.66
N THR A 252 9.46 -7.30 25.73
CA THR A 252 10.76 -7.88 25.35
C THR A 252 11.60 -6.91 24.48
N PHE A 253 10.95 -6.02 23.72
CA PHE A 253 11.61 -5.06 22.84
C PHE A 253 11.92 -3.71 23.51
N GLU A 254 11.31 -3.46 24.67
CA GLU A 254 11.55 -2.26 25.50
C GLU A 254 12.63 -2.48 26.58
N SER A 255 13.07 -3.73 26.78
CA SER A 255 14.15 -4.13 27.70
C SER A 255 15.51 -4.15 27.00
#